data_AF-A0A7W9DZU3-F1
#
_entry.id   AF-A0A7W9DZU3-F1
#
_cell.length_a   1.000
_cell.length_b   1.000
_cell.length_c   1.000
_cell.angle_alpha   90.00
_cell.angle_beta   90.00
_cell.angle_gamma   90.00
#
_symmetry.space_group_name_H-M   'P 1'
#
loop_
_entity.id
_entity.type
_entity.pdbx_description
1 polymer ?
#
loop_
_entity_poly.entity_id
_entity_poly.type
_entity_poly.pdbx_seq_one_letter_code
_entity_poly.pdbx_strand_id
1 'polypeptide(L)'
;MSKLPIQSYAFLFLLFSPIACYQQNSTKGTALPHEVIHLNKVQKNTSSFKSFLGINGFEWDFFKDNQSDVDLNKVKIMQSFGGFRHYMDWERIESEKGKYTFNPTHSGGFNYDKVYQICKENNIDVLTCLKNCPPWLVNTYPENQRDVDNVPAPYGLNRSDPASYLQQARAAFQFTARYGSNKNIDSSLVSVYRRQRWHSDLVNQVKIGLGYVNYIECDNERDKDWKGPKGHQNPEEYAANLSAFYDGHRGKLGKNAGVKTADPSMKVVMAGLASPDPKYVIRMINWCKKNRGYHADGSVNLCFDVINYHFYASDATPAHDERTVGKAPELSLAGKVADDFVTMSKKYAKNTEVWVTESGYDINPKSPQRAIQIKGKSALITQADWMLRSSFLYARHGLKKSFFYMLDDVNVNDATPYASSGFADGKKKRPVADYFTQVKQLIGSYSYEQTIKKDPIIDIYKTGDKKMYVLYIPDEKGRKAIYEFNSGDSKTIKIHLLVPGSDRMKTETIAVPSGKIKLRITETPIFVEIC
;
A
#
# COMPACT_ATOMS: atom_id res chain seq x y z
N MET A 1 -45.28 20.96 24.47
CA MET A 1 -44.31 20.55 25.50
C MET A 1 -44.33 19.03 25.52
N SER A 2 -43.28 18.26 25.26
CA SER A 2 -41.85 18.49 25.16
C SER A 2 -41.29 17.54 24.08
N LYS A 3 -40.46 18.10 23.18
CA LYS A 3 -39.63 17.34 22.24
C LYS A 3 -38.52 16.67 23.07
N LEU A 4 -38.36 15.35 22.95
CA LEU A 4 -37.19 14.63 23.45
C LEU A 4 -36.16 14.52 22.31
N PRO A 5 -34.89 14.92 22.54
CA PRO A 5 -33.92 15.08 21.47
C PRO A 5 -33.27 13.75 21.10
N ILE A 6 -33.03 13.60 19.80
CA ILE A 6 -32.17 12.59 19.19
C ILE A 6 -30.74 12.87 19.66
N GLN A 7 -30.28 12.13 20.68
CA GLN A 7 -28.87 12.12 21.09
C GLN A 7 -28.09 11.13 20.22
N SER A 8 -27.24 11.71 19.37
CA SER A 8 -25.88 11.28 19.01
C SER A 8 -25.47 9.84 19.34
N TYR A 9 -25.67 8.92 18.38
CA TYR A 9 -24.95 7.64 18.31
C TYR A 9 -23.70 7.77 17.41
N ALA A 10 -22.82 8.70 17.74
CA ALA A 10 -21.59 8.96 16.98
C ALA A 10 -20.38 9.05 17.91
N PHE A 11 -20.28 8.19 18.92
CA PHE A 11 -19.09 8.09 19.77
C PHE A 11 -19.12 6.72 20.46
N LEU A 12 -18.73 5.63 19.77
CA LEU A 12 -18.18 4.42 20.42
C LEU A 12 -17.70 3.36 19.40
N PHE A 13 -16.90 3.72 18.40
CA PHE A 13 -16.14 2.73 17.60
C PHE A 13 -14.80 3.31 17.13
N LEU A 14 -13.98 3.74 18.07
CA LEU A 14 -12.57 4.04 17.85
C LEU A 14 -11.78 3.59 19.09
N LEU A 15 -11.73 2.28 19.32
CA LEU A 15 -10.57 1.67 19.95
C LEU A 15 -9.69 1.11 18.82
N PHE A 16 -9.24 2.00 17.93
CA PHE A 16 -7.93 1.78 17.34
C PHE A 16 -6.97 1.95 18.50
N SER A 17 -6.51 0.85 19.09
CA SER A 17 -5.21 0.88 19.74
C SER A 17 -4.20 1.01 18.61
N PRO A 18 -3.53 2.14 18.42
CA PRO A 18 -2.37 2.20 17.57
C PRO A 18 -1.24 1.54 18.37
N ILE A 19 -1.31 0.21 18.55
CA ILE A 19 -0.10 -0.57 18.81
C ILE A 19 0.54 -0.73 17.43
N ALA A 20 1.05 0.41 16.98
CA ALA A 20 1.93 0.58 15.85
C ALA A 20 3.15 -0.33 16.03
N CYS A 21 3.55 -0.98 14.95
CA CYS A 21 4.69 -1.87 14.78
C CYS A 21 5.78 -1.69 15.84
N TYR A 22 5.78 -2.58 16.83
CA TYR A 22 6.97 -2.83 17.61
C TYR A 22 7.78 -3.85 16.81
N GLN A 23 8.70 -3.38 15.98
CA GLN A 23 9.67 -4.28 15.37
C GLN A 23 10.54 -4.83 16.50
N GLN A 24 10.54 -6.15 16.67
CA GLN A 24 11.53 -6.87 17.45
C GLN A 24 12.15 -7.92 16.54
N ASN A 25 13.24 -7.57 15.85
CA ASN A 25 13.98 -8.59 15.11
C ASN A 25 14.82 -9.45 16.06
N SER A 26 14.37 -10.67 16.31
CA SER A 26 15.18 -11.75 16.89
C SER A 26 16.12 -12.36 15.83
N THR A 27 17.15 -11.63 15.41
CA THR A 27 18.20 -12.21 14.53
C THR A 27 19.46 -12.58 15.31
N LYS A 28 19.44 -13.74 15.98
CA LYS A 28 20.66 -14.56 16.15
C LYS A 28 20.71 -15.58 15.02
N GLY A 29 21.20 -15.15 13.86
CA GLY A 29 21.35 -16.01 12.68
C GLY A 29 22.61 -15.61 11.92
N THR A 30 23.51 -16.57 11.72
CA THR A 30 24.78 -16.43 11.02
C THR A 30 24.63 -15.73 9.67
N ALA A 31 25.52 -14.75 9.42
CA ALA A 31 25.60 -14.02 8.18
C ALA A 31 25.83 -14.99 7.01
N LEU A 32 24.97 -14.93 6.00
CA LEU A 32 25.28 -15.55 4.70
C LEU A 32 26.43 -14.79 4.06
N PRO A 33 27.32 -15.48 3.31
CA PRO A 33 28.47 -14.83 2.68
C PRO A 33 28.02 -13.68 1.78
N HIS A 34 28.64 -12.52 2.02
CA HIS A 34 28.40 -11.28 1.31
C HIS A 34 28.87 -11.40 -0.14
N GLU A 35 27.96 -11.74 -1.04
CA GLU A 35 28.15 -11.42 -2.45
C GLU A 35 27.76 -9.95 -2.63
N VAL A 36 28.76 -9.07 -2.66
CA VAL A 36 28.57 -7.65 -3.01
C VAL A 36 28.22 -7.62 -4.49
N ILE A 37 26.93 -7.63 -4.80
CA ILE A 37 26.45 -7.44 -6.18
C ILE A 37 26.70 -5.98 -6.55
N HIS A 38 27.68 -5.75 -7.41
CA HIS A 38 27.90 -4.45 -8.03
C HIS A 38 26.70 -4.12 -8.95
N LEU A 39 25.81 -3.24 -8.48
CA LEU A 39 24.70 -2.65 -9.27
C LEU A 39 25.24 -1.68 -10.33
N ASN A 40 26.02 -2.18 -11.28
CA ASN A 40 26.39 -1.45 -12.50
C ASN A 40 25.46 -1.79 -13.68
N LYS A 41 24.45 -2.66 -13.48
CA LYS A 41 23.46 -2.96 -14.51
C LYS A 41 22.19 -2.15 -14.26
N VAL A 42 21.91 -1.20 -15.14
CA VAL A 42 20.69 -0.37 -15.16
C VAL A 42 19.46 -1.28 -15.07
N GLN A 43 18.71 -1.20 -13.97
CA GLN A 43 17.43 -1.89 -13.84
C GLN A 43 16.34 -0.98 -14.41
N LYS A 44 15.97 -1.20 -15.69
CA LYS A 44 14.78 -0.55 -16.25
C LYS A 44 13.55 -0.98 -15.45
N ASN A 45 12.72 -0.01 -15.06
CA ASN A 45 11.47 -0.30 -14.39
C ASN A 45 10.31 0.10 -15.29
N THR A 46 9.53 -0.87 -15.74
CA THR A 46 8.44 -0.69 -16.70
C THR A 46 7.15 -0.11 -16.10
N SER A 47 7.03 -0.03 -14.77
CA SER A 47 5.84 0.55 -14.14
C SER A 47 5.75 2.05 -14.43
N SER A 48 4.56 2.52 -14.79
CA SER A 48 4.27 3.94 -14.88
C SER A 48 4.41 4.61 -13.52
N PHE A 49 4.89 5.84 -13.47
CA PHE A 49 5.25 6.49 -12.20
C PHE A 49 4.04 6.69 -11.28
N LYS A 50 2.83 6.84 -11.84
CA LYS A 50 1.59 6.90 -11.05
C LYS A 50 1.39 5.66 -10.16
N SER A 51 1.96 4.51 -10.51
CA SER A 51 1.92 3.29 -9.68
C SER A 51 2.70 3.44 -8.37
N PHE A 52 3.62 4.40 -8.27
CA PHE A 52 4.36 4.68 -7.03
C PHE A 52 3.71 5.80 -6.19
N LEU A 53 2.48 6.20 -6.54
CA LEU A 53 1.73 7.27 -5.87
C LEU A 53 0.43 6.70 -5.29
N GLY A 54 0.50 5.57 -4.61
CA GLY A 54 -0.65 4.96 -3.92
C GLY A 54 -0.87 5.52 -2.52
N ILE A 55 -2.09 5.47 -2.01
CA ILE A 55 -2.45 5.92 -0.66
C ILE A 55 -3.17 4.80 0.10
N ASN A 56 -2.86 4.64 1.38
CA ASN A 56 -3.68 3.87 2.31
C ASN A 56 -4.83 4.71 2.81
N GLY A 57 -6.01 4.11 2.95
CA GLY A 57 -7.16 4.78 3.53
C GLY A 57 -8.34 3.84 3.68
N PHE A 58 -9.51 4.45 3.87
CA PHE A 58 -10.73 3.77 4.30
C PHE A 58 -11.92 4.20 3.43
N GLU A 59 -13.01 3.46 3.55
CA GLU A 59 -14.24 3.73 2.80
C GLU A 59 -14.84 5.12 3.10
N TRP A 60 -14.70 5.63 4.33
CA TRP A 60 -15.22 6.95 4.72
C TRP A 60 -14.46 8.11 4.09
N ASP A 61 -13.32 7.84 3.46
CA ASP A 61 -12.54 8.82 2.70
C ASP A 61 -13.21 9.19 1.37
N PHE A 62 -14.37 8.62 1.06
CA PHE A 62 -15.16 8.95 -0.13
C PHE A 62 -16.50 9.62 0.21
N PHE A 63 -16.93 9.55 1.47
CA PHE A 63 -18.28 9.92 1.87
C PHE A 63 -18.30 11.13 2.81
N LYS A 64 -19.46 11.80 2.81
CA LYS A 64 -19.87 12.70 3.89
C LYS A 64 -20.16 11.89 5.15
N ASP A 65 -20.40 12.59 6.25
CA ASP A 65 -20.61 11.99 7.57
C ASP A 65 -21.83 11.04 7.64
N ASN A 66 -22.73 11.10 6.65
CA ASN A 66 -23.87 10.18 6.51
C ASN A 66 -23.53 8.84 5.84
N GLN A 67 -22.25 8.57 5.54
CA GLN A 67 -21.72 7.28 5.07
C GLN A 67 -22.26 6.78 3.71
N SER A 68 -23.09 7.59 3.03
CA SER A 68 -23.77 7.22 1.79
C SER A 68 -23.58 8.26 0.68
N ASP A 69 -23.59 9.55 1.03
CA ASP A 69 -23.39 10.61 0.05
C ASP A 69 -21.90 10.80 -0.22
N VAL A 70 -21.54 10.79 -1.50
CA VAL A 70 -20.17 11.05 -1.93
C VAL A 70 -19.77 12.48 -1.58
N ASP A 71 -18.58 12.65 -0.99
CA ASP A 71 -17.96 13.96 -0.79
C ASP A 71 -17.00 14.26 -1.94
N LEU A 72 -17.40 15.15 -2.84
CA LEU A 72 -16.61 15.50 -4.03
C LEU A 72 -15.24 16.13 -3.69
N ASN A 73 -15.10 16.79 -2.53
CA ASN A 73 -13.81 17.34 -2.12
C ASN A 73 -12.86 16.21 -1.73
N LYS A 74 -13.35 15.20 -0.98
CA LYS A 74 -12.53 14.03 -0.65
C LYS A 74 -12.19 13.21 -1.90
N VAL A 75 -13.12 13.05 -2.84
CA VAL A 75 -12.83 12.42 -4.15
C VAL A 75 -11.74 13.20 -4.90
N LYS A 76 -11.78 14.53 -4.89
CA LYS A 76 -10.73 15.35 -5.51
C LYS A 76 -9.36 15.14 -4.84
N ILE A 77 -9.32 14.93 -3.53
CA ILE A 77 -8.06 14.56 -2.83
C ILE A 77 -7.61 13.17 -3.28
N MET A 78 -8.51 12.19 -3.34
CA MET A 78 -8.21 10.83 -3.77
C MET A 78 -7.66 10.79 -5.21
N GLN A 79 -8.11 11.69 -6.08
CA GLN A 79 -7.56 11.91 -7.42
C GLN A 79 -6.10 12.43 -7.42
N SER A 80 -5.47 12.70 -6.29
CA SER A 80 -4.02 12.95 -6.22
C SER A 80 -3.21 11.67 -6.49
N PHE A 81 -3.81 10.51 -6.23
CA PHE A 81 -3.13 9.22 -6.18
C PHE A 81 -3.38 8.39 -7.44
N GLY A 82 -2.47 7.45 -7.73
CA GLY A 82 -2.64 6.46 -8.79
C GLY A 82 -3.23 5.13 -8.30
N GLY A 83 -3.26 4.93 -6.98
CA GLY A 83 -3.86 3.75 -6.36
C GLY A 83 -4.40 4.02 -4.97
N PHE A 84 -5.36 3.21 -4.56
CA PHE A 84 -5.99 3.22 -3.25
C PHE A 84 -5.85 1.84 -2.63
N ARG A 85 -5.14 1.76 -1.50
CA ARG A 85 -5.10 0.57 -0.66
C ARG A 85 -6.16 0.75 0.43
N HIS A 86 -7.24 -0.02 0.29
CA HIS A 86 -8.36 0.00 1.22
C HIS A 86 -8.08 -0.94 2.39
N TYR A 87 -7.97 -0.39 3.60
CA TYR A 87 -8.07 -1.20 4.82
C TYR A 87 -9.52 -1.62 5.02
N MET A 88 -9.82 -2.88 4.69
CA MET A 88 -11.17 -3.41 4.81
C MET A 88 -11.21 -4.48 5.90
N ASP A 89 -11.71 -4.11 7.07
CA ASP A 89 -11.95 -5.07 8.13
C ASP A 89 -12.97 -6.11 7.64
N TRP A 90 -12.69 -7.40 7.86
CA TRP A 90 -13.52 -8.49 7.35
C TRP A 90 -14.97 -8.39 7.84
N GLU A 91 -15.17 -7.93 9.08
CA GLU A 91 -16.51 -7.69 9.63
C GLU A 91 -17.39 -6.81 8.73
N ARG A 92 -16.81 -5.87 7.98
CA ARG A 92 -17.55 -4.97 7.09
C ARG A 92 -18.37 -5.76 6.07
N ILE A 93 -17.80 -6.83 5.52
CA ILE A 93 -18.49 -7.65 4.52
C ILE A 93 -19.16 -8.89 5.10
N GLU A 94 -18.82 -9.33 6.31
CA GLU A 94 -19.34 -10.55 6.93
C GLU A 94 -19.50 -10.39 8.45
N SER A 95 -20.38 -9.47 8.88
CA SER A 95 -20.67 -9.21 10.30
C SER A 95 -21.32 -10.42 11.00
N GLU A 96 -22.00 -11.27 10.24
CA GLU A 96 -22.51 -12.56 10.67
C GLU A 96 -21.95 -13.65 9.75
N LYS A 97 -21.53 -14.79 10.32
CA LYS A 97 -20.92 -15.90 9.58
C LYS A 97 -21.79 -16.35 8.40
N GLY A 98 -21.22 -16.36 7.19
CA GLY A 98 -21.84 -16.76 5.93
C GLY A 98 -22.84 -15.75 5.35
N LYS A 99 -23.01 -14.57 5.96
CA LYS A 99 -23.98 -13.55 5.57
C LYS A 99 -23.27 -12.32 5.05
N TYR A 100 -23.07 -12.28 3.73
CA TYR A 100 -22.26 -11.26 3.08
C TYR A 100 -23.04 -10.00 2.72
N THR A 101 -22.45 -8.83 2.96
CA THR A 101 -23.06 -7.51 2.68
C THR A 101 -22.03 -6.55 2.11
N PHE A 102 -22.47 -5.67 1.22
CA PHE A 102 -21.58 -4.81 0.40
C PHE A 102 -22.17 -3.43 0.15
N ASN A 103 -23.47 -3.36 -0.08
CA ASN A 103 -24.19 -2.11 -0.28
C ASN A 103 -25.65 -2.24 0.19
N PRO A 104 -25.98 -1.69 1.36
CA PRO A 104 -25.05 -1.21 2.38
C PRO A 104 -24.33 -2.39 3.05
N THR A 105 -23.12 -2.17 3.57
CA THR A 105 -22.54 -3.08 4.57
C THR A 105 -23.39 -3.07 5.85
N HIS A 106 -23.53 -4.20 6.53
CA HIS A 106 -24.25 -4.24 7.81
C HIS A 106 -23.42 -3.67 8.96
N SER A 107 -22.11 -3.88 8.95
CA SER A 107 -21.18 -3.17 9.82
C SER A 107 -20.69 -1.89 9.12
N GLY A 108 -20.88 -0.74 9.76
CA GLY A 108 -20.44 0.58 9.27
C GLY A 108 -21.36 1.25 8.24
N GLY A 109 -22.25 0.51 7.58
CA GLY A 109 -23.29 1.10 6.74
C GLY A 109 -22.87 1.71 5.41
N PHE A 110 -21.70 1.36 4.92
CA PHE A 110 -21.07 1.96 3.75
C PHE A 110 -21.52 1.32 2.43
N ASN A 111 -21.36 2.09 1.35
CA ASN A 111 -21.62 1.65 -0.02
C ASN A 111 -20.30 1.33 -0.74
N TYR A 112 -19.80 0.09 -0.60
CA TYR A 112 -18.53 -0.30 -1.23
C TYR A 112 -18.60 -0.34 -2.75
N ASP A 113 -19.77 -0.62 -3.32
CA ASP A 113 -19.97 -0.52 -4.77
C ASP A 113 -19.61 0.88 -5.28
N LYS A 114 -20.04 1.93 -4.56
CA LYS A 114 -19.80 3.30 -4.95
C LYS A 114 -18.34 3.72 -4.77
N VAL A 115 -17.68 3.29 -3.68
CA VAL A 115 -16.24 3.53 -3.47
C VAL A 115 -15.42 3.00 -4.65
N TYR A 116 -15.61 1.72 -4.98
CA TYR A 116 -14.81 1.09 -6.03
C TYR A 116 -15.21 1.53 -7.44
N GLN A 117 -16.48 1.87 -7.66
CA GLN A 117 -16.92 2.51 -8.90
C GLN A 117 -16.22 3.87 -9.11
N ILE A 118 -16.17 4.73 -8.09
CA ILE A 118 -15.48 6.02 -8.17
C ILE A 118 -13.99 5.82 -8.49
N CYS A 119 -13.34 4.86 -7.83
CA CYS A 119 -11.95 4.55 -8.12
C CYS A 119 -11.75 4.16 -9.59
N LYS A 120 -12.61 3.27 -10.11
CA LYS A 120 -12.58 2.85 -11.52
C LYS A 120 -12.78 4.03 -12.48
N GLU A 121 -13.80 4.86 -12.25
CA GLU A 121 -14.13 6.05 -13.06
C GLU A 121 -12.98 7.07 -13.08
N ASN A 122 -12.16 7.11 -12.03
CA ASN A 122 -11.05 8.05 -11.88
C ASN A 122 -9.67 7.43 -12.16
N ASN A 123 -9.62 6.22 -12.74
CA ASN A 123 -8.38 5.49 -13.04
C ASN A 123 -7.46 5.33 -11.81
N ILE A 124 -8.06 5.03 -10.66
CA ILE A 124 -7.38 4.74 -9.40
C ILE A 124 -7.42 3.23 -9.19
N ASP A 125 -6.25 2.59 -9.20
CA ASP A 125 -6.15 1.16 -8.96
C ASP A 125 -6.51 0.82 -7.51
N VAL A 126 -7.39 -0.16 -7.29
CA VAL A 126 -7.77 -0.61 -5.95
C VAL A 126 -6.99 -1.87 -5.55
N LEU A 127 -6.35 -1.80 -4.39
CA LEU A 127 -5.89 -2.94 -3.60
C LEU A 127 -6.73 -3.02 -2.33
N THR A 128 -7.49 -4.09 -2.14
CA THR A 128 -8.26 -4.27 -0.89
C THR A 128 -7.52 -5.21 0.06
N CYS A 129 -7.13 -4.71 1.23
CA CYS A 129 -6.58 -5.52 2.31
C CYS A 129 -7.73 -6.08 3.16
N LEU A 130 -8.09 -7.35 2.95
CA LEU A 130 -9.08 -8.04 3.79
C LEU A 130 -8.39 -8.48 5.08
N LYS A 131 -8.55 -7.67 6.13
CA LYS A 131 -7.84 -7.85 7.41
C LYS A 131 -8.79 -8.03 8.58
N ASN A 132 -8.23 -8.37 9.72
CA ASN A 132 -8.92 -8.55 11.00
C ASN A 132 -9.99 -9.65 11.00
N CYS A 133 -10.30 -10.13 12.20
CA CYS A 133 -11.28 -11.17 12.44
C CYS A 133 -12.64 -10.56 12.78
N PRO A 134 -13.74 -11.03 12.17
CA PRO A 134 -15.07 -10.60 12.56
C PRO A 134 -15.41 -11.11 13.97
N PRO A 135 -16.33 -10.46 14.71
CA PRO A 135 -16.66 -10.82 16.08
C PRO A 135 -17.05 -12.29 16.26
N TRP A 136 -17.78 -12.88 15.31
CA TRP A 136 -18.18 -14.30 15.38
C TRP A 136 -16.99 -15.26 15.32
N LEU A 137 -15.88 -14.88 14.68
CA LEU A 137 -14.65 -15.68 14.64
C LEU A 137 -13.83 -15.44 15.92
N VAL A 138 -13.69 -14.18 16.33
CA VAL A 138 -13.03 -13.81 17.60
C VAL A 138 -13.69 -14.54 18.78
N ASN A 139 -15.02 -14.66 18.78
CA ASN A 139 -15.76 -15.34 19.84
C ASN A 139 -15.51 -16.85 19.95
N THR A 140 -14.82 -17.46 18.97
CA THR A 140 -14.34 -18.85 19.10
C THR A 140 -13.16 -18.96 20.06
N TYR A 141 -12.44 -17.87 20.31
CA TYR A 141 -11.32 -17.81 21.26
C TYR A 141 -11.82 -17.67 22.70
N PRO A 142 -11.07 -18.21 23.68
CA PRO A 142 -11.34 -17.94 25.10
C PRO A 142 -11.33 -16.43 25.37
N GLU A 143 -12.15 -15.97 26.29
CA GLU A 143 -12.45 -14.54 26.50
C GLU A 143 -11.18 -13.68 26.70
N ASN A 144 -10.23 -14.15 27.50
CA ASN A 144 -8.94 -13.48 27.75
C ASN A 144 -7.93 -13.60 26.58
N GLN A 145 -8.37 -14.10 25.42
CA GLN A 145 -7.55 -14.35 24.23
C GLN A 145 -8.13 -13.72 22.96
N ARG A 146 -9.21 -12.95 23.11
CA ARG A 146 -9.92 -12.31 22.01
C ARG A 146 -9.21 -11.04 21.59
N ASP A 147 -8.73 -11.01 20.35
CA ASP A 147 -8.22 -9.83 19.67
C ASP A 147 -8.69 -9.90 18.21
N VAL A 148 -9.06 -8.75 17.63
CA VAL A 148 -9.44 -8.67 16.22
C VAL A 148 -8.27 -8.96 15.28
N ASP A 149 -7.02 -8.88 15.74
CA ASP A 149 -5.81 -9.26 15.02
C ASP A 149 -5.46 -10.76 15.14
N ASN A 150 -6.30 -11.56 15.81
CA ASN A 150 -6.09 -13.01 15.87
C ASN A 150 -5.90 -13.60 14.45
N VAL A 151 -5.21 -14.75 14.36
CA VAL A 151 -5.13 -15.55 13.13
C VAL A 151 -6.56 -15.80 12.61
N PRO A 152 -6.84 -15.63 11.30
CA PRO A 152 -8.19 -15.75 10.74
C PRO A 152 -8.65 -17.22 10.60
N ALA A 153 -8.53 -17.97 11.69
CA ALA A 153 -8.96 -19.35 11.85
C ALA A 153 -9.66 -19.50 13.22
N PRO A 154 -10.72 -20.32 13.32
CA PRO A 154 -11.30 -20.66 14.61
C PRO A 154 -10.26 -21.17 15.62
N TYR A 155 -10.47 -20.83 16.89
CA TYR A 155 -9.58 -21.27 17.96
C TYR A 155 -9.41 -22.79 18.01
N GLY A 156 -8.20 -23.24 18.31
CA GLY A 156 -7.86 -24.66 18.45
C GLY A 156 -7.57 -25.40 17.14
N LEU A 157 -7.81 -24.79 15.97
CA LEU A 157 -7.47 -25.43 14.69
C LEU A 157 -5.97 -25.40 14.38
N ASN A 158 -5.53 -26.37 13.56
CA ASN A 158 -4.14 -26.46 13.12
C ASN A 158 -3.82 -25.39 12.08
N ARG A 159 -3.01 -24.40 12.47
CA ARG A 159 -2.61 -23.27 11.61
C ARG A 159 -1.71 -23.64 10.45
N SER A 160 -1.11 -24.83 10.46
CA SER A 160 -0.36 -25.35 9.31
C SER A 160 -1.25 -26.02 8.26
N ASP A 161 -2.55 -26.22 8.54
CA ASP A 161 -3.50 -26.79 7.60
C ASP A 161 -4.29 -25.69 6.87
N PRO A 162 -4.23 -25.60 5.53
CA PRO A 162 -5.06 -24.68 4.75
C PRO A 162 -6.57 -24.77 5.06
N ALA A 163 -7.08 -25.94 5.45
CA ALA A 163 -8.51 -26.09 5.77
C ALA A 163 -8.98 -25.25 6.96
N SER A 164 -8.07 -24.89 7.87
CA SER A 164 -8.36 -24.02 9.02
C SER A 164 -8.83 -22.62 8.62
N TYR A 165 -8.50 -22.19 7.39
CA TYR A 165 -8.75 -20.85 6.84
C TYR A 165 -9.94 -20.81 5.88
N LEU A 166 -10.76 -21.86 5.83
CA LEU A 166 -11.90 -21.99 4.90
C LEU A 166 -12.84 -20.78 4.92
N GLN A 167 -13.12 -20.21 6.10
CA GLN A 167 -14.04 -19.08 6.19
C GLN A 167 -13.46 -17.81 5.55
N GLN A 168 -12.17 -17.52 5.76
CA GLN A 168 -11.52 -16.39 5.11
C GLN A 168 -11.45 -16.59 3.59
N ALA A 169 -11.17 -17.81 3.15
CA ALA A 169 -11.18 -18.17 1.72
C ALA A 169 -12.56 -17.98 1.07
N ARG A 170 -13.65 -18.25 1.80
CA ARG A 170 -15.03 -17.99 1.34
C ARG A 170 -15.32 -16.49 1.25
N ALA A 171 -14.91 -15.71 2.26
CA ALA A 171 -15.05 -14.26 2.20
C ALA A 171 -14.30 -13.64 1.02
N ALA A 172 -13.07 -14.10 0.77
CA ALA A 172 -12.28 -13.71 -0.39
C ALA A 172 -12.97 -14.07 -1.71
N PHE A 173 -13.56 -15.27 -1.81
CA PHE A 173 -14.36 -15.69 -2.97
C PHE A 173 -15.55 -14.74 -3.20
N GLN A 174 -16.34 -14.43 -2.17
CA GLN A 174 -17.53 -13.58 -2.32
C GLN A 174 -17.18 -12.15 -2.71
N PHE A 175 -16.15 -11.57 -2.09
CA PHE A 175 -15.63 -10.26 -2.47
C PHE A 175 -15.16 -10.24 -3.93
N THR A 176 -14.38 -11.25 -4.31
CA THR A 176 -13.83 -11.38 -5.66
C THR A 176 -14.91 -11.62 -6.70
N ALA A 177 -15.92 -12.46 -6.39
CA ALA A 177 -17.02 -12.73 -7.29
C ALA A 177 -17.80 -11.47 -7.63
N ARG A 178 -17.97 -10.57 -6.66
CA ARG A 178 -18.63 -9.29 -6.85
C ARG A 178 -17.76 -8.29 -7.63
N TYR A 179 -16.54 -8.02 -7.13
CA TYR A 179 -15.73 -6.88 -7.59
C TYR A 179 -14.67 -7.21 -8.62
N GLY A 180 -14.35 -8.48 -8.81
CA GLY A 180 -13.52 -8.97 -9.93
C GLY A 180 -14.22 -8.78 -11.28
N SER A 181 -13.52 -9.15 -12.34
CA SER A 181 -13.96 -9.00 -13.73
C SER A 181 -14.66 -10.24 -14.30
N ASN A 182 -14.55 -11.41 -13.65
CA ASN A 182 -15.19 -12.64 -14.12
C ASN A 182 -16.73 -12.57 -13.99
N LYS A 183 -17.42 -12.62 -15.13
CA LYS A 183 -18.90 -12.63 -15.20
C LYS A 183 -19.52 -14.02 -15.22
N ASN A 184 -18.71 -15.07 -15.39
CA ASN A 184 -19.15 -16.45 -15.62
C ASN A 184 -19.14 -17.31 -14.35
N ILE A 185 -19.30 -16.68 -13.18
CA ILE A 185 -19.40 -17.39 -11.91
C ILE A 185 -20.81 -17.94 -11.77
N ASP A 186 -20.92 -19.20 -11.35
CA ASP A 186 -22.20 -19.78 -11.00
C ASP A 186 -22.84 -18.97 -9.86
N SER A 187 -23.96 -18.32 -10.16
CA SER A 187 -24.66 -17.45 -9.24
C SER A 187 -25.13 -18.16 -7.97
N SER A 188 -25.32 -19.49 -7.96
CA SER A 188 -25.68 -20.22 -6.75
C SER A 188 -24.53 -20.30 -5.73
N LEU A 189 -23.29 -20.02 -6.15
CA LEU A 189 -22.13 -19.93 -5.26
C LEU A 189 -21.98 -18.55 -4.62
N VAL A 190 -22.71 -17.55 -5.11
CA VAL A 190 -22.64 -16.17 -4.61
C VAL A 190 -23.77 -15.93 -3.61
N SER A 191 -23.38 -15.55 -2.39
CA SER A 191 -24.30 -15.32 -1.27
C SER A 191 -24.33 -13.84 -0.93
N VAL A 192 -25.54 -13.32 -0.67
CA VAL A 192 -25.74 -11.99 -0.07
C VAL A 192 -26.85 -12.07 0.97
N TYR A 193 -26.69 -11.34 2.07
CA TYR A 193 -27.70 -11.27 3.12
C TYR A 193 -28.71 -10.16 2.82
N ARG A 194 -29.95 -10.56 2.50
CA ARG A 194 -31.01 -9.64 2.03
C ARG A 194 -31.84 -9.00 3.15
N ARG A 195 -31.52 -9.26 4.41
CA ARG A 195 -32.26 -8.67 5.54
C ARG A 195 -31.95 -7.18 5.62
N GLN A 196 -32.99 -6.35 5.73
CA GLN A 196 -32.83 -4.92 5.99
C GLN A 196 -32.22 -4.68 7.38
N ARG A 197 -31.39 -3.63 7.52
CA ARG A 197 -30.86 -3.23 8.84
C ARG A 197 -31.96 -2.57 9.69
N TRP A 198 -32.85 -1.81 9.06
CA TRP A 198 -34.06 -1.21 9.66
C TRP A 198 -35.17 -1.08 8.59
N HIS A 199 -36.39 -0.72 9.01
CA HIS A 199 -37.53 -0.60 8.10
C HIS A 199 -37.23 0.39 6.97
N SER A 200 -37.54 -0.01 5.72
CA SER A 200 -37.31 0.77 4.50
C SER A 200 -35.85 0.99 4.10
N ASP A 201 -34.91 0.28 4.71
CA ASP A 201 -33.51 0.29 4.28
C ASP A 201 -33.29 -0.49 2.96
N LEU A 202 -32.18 -0.20 2.28
CA LEU A 202 -31.78 -0.93 1.08
C LEU A 202 -31.38 -2.37 1.42
N VAL A 203 -31.72 -3.30 0.52
CA VAL A 203 -31.34 -4.72 0.65
C VAL A 203 -30.19 -5.05 -0.29
N ASN A 204 -29.26 -5.87 0.18
CA ASN A 204 -28.13 -6.31 -0.64
C ASN A 204 -28.62 -7.16 -1.83
N GLN A 205 -28.00 -6.93 -2.99
CA GLN A 205 -28.30 -7.63 -4.24
C GLN A 205 -27.09 -8.42 -4.71
N VAL A 206 -27.36 -9.57 -5.34
CA VAL A 206 -26.32 -10.36 -6.02
C VAL A 206 -25.82 -9.52 -7.20
N LYS A 207 -24.51 -9.29 -7.24
CA LYS A 207 -23.79 -8.70 -8.37
C LYS A 207 -22.52 -9.52 -8.57
N ILE A 208 -22.16 -9.73 -9.83
CA ILE A 208 -21.04 -10.58 -10.23
C ILE A 208 -20.24 -9.83 -11.30
N GLY A 209 -18.92 -9.88 -11.22
CA GLY A 209 -18.05 -9.44 -12.31
C GLY A 209 -18.09 -7.93 -12.58
N LEU A 210 -18.17 -7.08 -11.54
CA LEU A 210 -18.21 -5.62 -11.69
C LEU A 210 -16.92 -5.03 -12.32
N GLY A 211 -15.78 -5.68 -12.12
CA GLY A 211 -14.48 -5.29 -12.71
C GLY A 211 -13.88 -4.02 -12.10
N TYR A 212 -14.20 -3.75 -10.84
CA TYR A 212 -13.76 -2.54 -10.12
C TYR A 212 -12.45 -2.74 -9.36
N VAL A 213 -12.18 -3.96 -8.90
CA VAL A 213 -10.99 -4.27 -8.08
C VAL A 213 -10.10 -5.25 -8.83
N ASN A 214 -8.80 -4.96 -8.88
CA ASN A 214 -7.81 -5.78 -9.58
C ASN A 214 -6.92 -6.56 -8.61
N TYR A 215 -6.81 -6.12 -7.35
CA TYR A 215 -5.91 -6.68 -6.37
C TYR A 215 -6.61 -6.85 -5.02
N ILE A 216 -6.35 -7.99 -4.37
CA ILE A 216 -6.78 -8.24 -3.00
C ILE A 216 -5.58 -8.78 -2.21
N GLU A 217 -5.42 -8.26 -0.99
CA GLU A 217 -4.38 -8.65 -0.05
C GLU A 217 -4.96 -9.51 1.07
N CYS A 218 -4.24 -10.58 1.38
CA CYS A 218 -4.63 -11.54 2.42
C CYS A 218 -4.07 -11.11 3.78
N ASP A 219 -4.88 -10.34 4.51
CA ASP A 219 -4.55 -9.81 5.85
C ASP A 219 -3.35 -8.83 5.85
N ASN A 220 -2.92 -8.38 7.03
CA ASN A 220 -1.91 -7.36 7.21
C ASN A 220 -0.85 -7.81 8.23
N GLU A 221 0.45 -7.75 7.88
CA GLU A 221 1.57 -7.94 8.81
C GLU A 221 1.49 -9.22 9.63
N ARG A 222 1.23 -10.37 8.98
CA ARG A 222 1.06 -11.63 9.74
C ARG A 222 2.33 -12.10 10.45
N ASP A 223 3.47 -11.49 10.18
CA ASP A 223 4.72 -11.64 10.91
C ASP A 223 4.82 -10.76 12.18
N LYS A 224 3.77 -10.01 12.54
CA LYS A 224 3.72 -9.20 13.76
C LYS A 224 3.81 -10.07 15.01
N ASP A 225 4.85 -9.87 15.80
CA ASP A 225 5.09 -10.59 17.05
C ASP A 225 4.53 -9.84 18.27
N TRP A 226 4.35 -8.53 18.17
CA TRP A 226 3.81 -7.67 19.25
C TRP A 226 2.35 -7.95 19.63
N LYS A 227 1.61 -8.72 18.81
CA LYS A 227 0.27 -9.26 19.15
C LYS A 227 0.33 -10.64 19.79
N GLY A 228 1.54 -11.12 20.09
CA GLY A 228 1.81 -12.43 20.63
C GLY A 228 1.45 -13.57 19.66
N PRO A 229 1.55 -14.84 20.11
CA PRO A 229 1.36 -16.00 19.26
C PRO A 229 0.00 -16.07 18.56
N LYS A 230 -1.02 -15.34 19.01
CA LYS A 230 -2.37 -15.40 18.43
C LYS A 230 -2.56 -14.45 17.26
N GLY A 231 -1.81 -13.35 17.21
CA GLY A 231 -1.75 -12.45 16.05
C GLY A 231 -0.59 -12.75 15.10
N HIS A 232 0.39 -13.53 15.53
CA HIS A 232 1.53 -13.94 14.71
C HIS A 232 1.23 -15.22 13.89
N GLN A 233 1.76 -15.27 12.67
CA GLN A 233 1.94 -16.47 11.85
C GLN A 233 3.40 -16.57 11.39
N ASN A 234 4.00 -17.74 11.57
CA ASN A 234 5.28 -18.02 10.93
C ASN A 234 5.11 -18.22 9.40
N PRO A 235 6.20 -18.30 8.61
CA PRO A 235 6.11 -18.44 7.16
C PRO A 235 5.26 -19.61 6.66
N GLU A 236 5.34 -20.78 7.28
CA GLU A 236 4.61 -21.97 6.86
C GLU A 236 3.12 -21.88 7.20
N GLU A 237 2.77 -21.35 8.38
CA GLU A 237 1.39 -21.07 8.76
C GLU A 237 0.77 -20.02 7.83
N TYR A 238 1.52 -18.97 7.50
CA TYR A 238 1.03 -17.95 6.59
C TYR A 238 0.90 -18.47 5.15
N ALA A 239 1.82 -19.31 4.68
CA ALA A 239 1.69 -19.98 3.40
C ALA A 239 0.47 -20.92 3.33
N ALA A 240 0.13 -21.60 4.43
CA ALA A 240 -1.08 -22.42 4.54
C ALA A 240 -2.35 -21.56 4.45
N ASN A 241 -2.40 -20.45 5.20
CA ASN A 241 -3.48 -19.46 5.11
C ASN A 241 -3.64 -18.93 3.69
N LEU A 242 -2.57 -18.38 3.14
CA LEU A 242 -2.56 -17.77 1.83
C LEU A 242 -2.87 -18.79 0.73
N SER A 243 -2.50 -20.06 0.90
CA SER A 243 -2.92 -21.11 -0.04
C SER A 243 -4.42 -21.36 -0.03
N ALA A 244 -5.11 -21.26 1.10
CA ALA A 244 -6.57 -21.36 1.15
C ALA A 244 -7.21 -20.13 0.50
N PHE A 245 -6.70 -18.94 0.85
CA PHE A 245 -7.16 -17.65 0.32
C PHE A 245 -6.98 -17.52 -1.19
N TYR A 246 -5.87 -18.05 -1.73
CA TYR A 246 -5.51 -17.91 -3.15
C TYR A 246 -6.52 -18.60 -4.06
N ASP A 247 -6.71 -19.92 -3.90
CA ASP A 247 -7.47 -20.75 -4.83
C ASP A 247 -8.17 -21.93 -4.14
N GLY A 248 -8.48 -21.78 -2.84
CA GLY A 248 -9.07 -22.86 -2.05
C GLY A 248 -8.11 -24.05 -1.90
N HIS A 249 -6.81 -23.78 -1.79
CA HIS A 249 -5.73 -24.76 -1.77
C HIS A 249 -5.79 -25.74 -2.95
N ARG A 250 -5.72 -25.19 -4.16
CA ARG A 250 -5.87 -25.88 -5.45
C ARG A 250 -7.24 -26.55 -5.58
N GLY A 251 -8.29 -25.85 -5.15
CA GLY A 251 -9.68 -26.29 -5.23
C GLY A 251 -10.12 -27.33 -4.18
N LYS A 252 -9.23 -27.80 -3.29
CA LYS A 252 -9.56 -28.80 -2.25
C LYS A 252 -10.60 -28.30 -1.25
N LEU A 253 -10.72 -26.99 -1.07
CA LEU A 253 -11.67 -26.35 -0.16
C LEU A 253 -13.06 -26.07 -0.77
N GLY A 254 -13.29 -26.52 -2.02
CA GLY A 254 -14.56 -26.41 -2.72
C GLY A 254 -14.65 -25.23 -3.69
N LYS A 255 -15.75 -25.19 -4.45
CA LYS A 255 -15.94 -24.25 -5.56
C LYS A 255 -16.26 -22.81 -5.13
N ASN A 256 -16.49 -22.56 -3.85
CA ASN A 256 -16.81 -21.25 -3.29
C ASN A 256 -15.72 -20.71 -2.34
N ALA A 257 -14.48 -21.18 -2.50
CA ALA A 257 -13.35 -20.78 -1.67
C ALA A 257 -12.16 -20.36 -2.54
N GLY A 258 -11.60 -19.19 -2.23
CA GLY A 258 -10.40 -18.64 -2.84
C GLY A 258 -10.68 -17.60 -3.94
N VAL A 259 -9.76 -16.65 -4.07
CA VAL A 259 -9.81 -15.54 -5.04
C VAL A 259 -9.81 -16.07 -6.47
N LYS A 260 -8.83 -16.92 -6.83
CA LYS A 260 -8.67 -17.47 -8.17
C LYS A 260 -9.81 -18.38 -8.60
N THR A 261 -10.52 -18.97 -7.63
CA THR A 261 -11.71 -19.76 -7.88
C THR A 261 -12.87 -18.88 -8.35
N ALA A 262 -12.99 -17.66 -7.82
CA ALA A 262 -13.98 -16.68 -8.27
C ALA A 262 -13.53 -15.96 -9.56
N ASP A 263 -12.30 -15.42 -9.57
CA ASP A 263 -11.73 -14.72 -10.72
C ASP A 263 -10.23 -15.01 -10.85
N PRO A 264 -9.80 -15.78 -11.87
CA PRO A 264 -8.38 -16.08 -12.06
C PRO A 264 -7.53 -14.84 -12.40
N SER A 265 -8.16 -13.76 -12.90
CA SER A 265 -7.47 -12.52 -13.29
C SER A 265 -7.13 -11.60 -12.12
N MET A 266 -7.94 -11.61 -11.05
CA MET A 266 -7.68 -10.80 -9.85
C MET A 266 -6.39 -11.25 -9.18
N LYS A 267 -5.49 -10.32 -8.89
CA LYS A 267 -4.18 -10.62 -8.33
C LYS A 267 -4.23 -10.69 -6.81
N VAL A 268 -3.63 -11.74 -6.24
CA VAL A 268 -3.50 -11.94 -4.79
C VAL A 268 -2.15 -11.41 -4.33
N VAL A 269 -2.20 -10.44 -3.44
CA VAL A 269 -1.03 -9.85 -2.80
C VAL A 269 -0.86 -10.52 -1.43
N MET A 270 0.35 -10.98 -1.11
CA MET A 270 0.64 -11.42 0.25
C MET A 270 0.56 -10.22 1.22
N ALA A 271 0.33 -10.48 2.50
CA ALA A 271 0.36 -9.46 3.54
C ALA A 271 1.70 -8.72 3.48
N GLY A 272 1.65 -7.40 3.60
CA GLY A 272 2.86 -6.63 3.81
C GLY A 272 3.52 -7.08 5.11
N LEU A 273 4.74 -7.62 5.01
CA LEU A 273 5.56 -7.99 6.17
C LEU A 273 5.96 -6.74 6.97
N ALA A 274 5.72 -6.77 8.29
CA ALA A 274 6.14 -5.72 9.22
C ALA A 274 7.64 -5.76 9.49
N SER A 275 8.21 -6.96 9.51
CA SER A 275 9.64 -7.24 9.62
C SER A 275 10.11 -7.72 8.24
N PRO A 276 10.55 -6.81 7.36
CA PRO A 276 10.76 -7.10 5.94
C PRO A 276 12.02 -7.95 5.72
N ASP A 277 11.91 -9.26 5.99
CA ASP A 277 12.95 -10.26 5.79
C ASP A 277 12.58 -11.15 4.59
N PRO A 278 13.34 -11.09 3.47
CA PRO A 278 13.14 -11.97 2.32
C PRO A 278 13.19 -13.47 2.66
N LYS A 279 13.85 -13.89 3.75
CA LYS A 279 13.88 -15.29 4.18
C LYS A 279 12.49 -15.81 4.58
N TYR A 280 11.61 -14.94 5.09
CA TYR A 280 10.22 -15.27 5.36
C TYR A 280 9.54 -15.76 4.07
N VAL A 281 9.70 -15.01 2.98
CA VAL A 281 9.12 -15.36 1.67
C VAL A 281 9.77 -16.60 1.07
N ILE A 282 11.09 -16.78 1.21
CA ILE A 282 11.77 -18.00 0.73
C ILE A 282 11.18 -19.26 1.39
N ARG A 283 10.88 -19.19 2.70
CA ARG A 283 10.23 -20.30 3.42
C ARG A 283 8.81 -20.54 2.92
N MET A 284 8.02 -19.49 2.65
CA MET A 284 6.70 -19.63 2.01
C MET A 284 6.80 -20.31 0.62
N ILE A 285 7.80 -19.93 -0.19
CA ILE A 285 8.05 -20.53 -1.51
C ILE A 285 8.37 -22.02 -1.36
N ASN A 286 9.21 -22.40 -0.39
CA ASN A 286 9.54 -23.79 -0.12
C ASN A 286 8.33 -24.59 0.39
N TRP A 287 7.47 -23.96 1.20
CA TRP A 287 6.19 -24.54 1.58
C TRP A 287 5.31 -24.79 0.34
N CYS A 288 5.26 -23.84 -0.61
CA CYS A 288 4.51 -24.00 -1.85
C CYS A 288 5.06 -25.16 -2.70
N LYS A 289 6.40 -25.29 -2.83
CA LYS A 289 7.02 -26.44 -3.53
C LYS A 289 6.54 -27.76 -2.93
N LYS A 290 6.60 -27.89 -1.60
CA LYS A 290 6.23 -29.12 -0.89
C LYS A 290 4.74 -29.42 -0.97
N ASN A 291 3.88 -28.42 -0.79
CA ASN A 291 2.44 -28.63 -0.56
C ASN A 291 1.56 -28.34 -1.78
N ARG A 292 2.02 -27.52 -2.73
CA ARG A 292 1.31 -27.13 -3.95
C ARG A 292 1.95 -27.69 -5.23
N GLY A 293 3.25 -28.00 -5.19
CA GLY A 293 4.00 -28.56 -6.31
C GLY A 293 4.42 -27.50 -7.33
N TYR A 294 4.43 -27.90 -8.60
CA TYR A 294 4.90 -27.09 -9.73
C TYR A 294 3.83 -26.97 -10.81
N HIS A 295 3.87 -25.89 -11.57
CA HIS A 295 3.14 -25.75 -12.83
C HIS A 295 3.79 -26.58 -13.93
N ALA A 296 3.09 -26.75 -15.06
CA ALA A 296 3.59 -27.50 -16.20
C ALA A 296 4.87 -26.92 -16.82
N ASP A 297 5.11 -25.61 -16.66
CA ASP A 297 6.33 -24.92 -17.11
C ASP A 297 7.52 -25.07 -16.13
N GLY A 298 7.37 -25.90 -15.10
CA GLY A 298 8.39 -26.15 -14.07
C GLY A 298 8.49 -25.05 -13.01
N SER A 299 7.71 -23.98 -13.08
CA SER A 299 7.68 -22.95 -12.04
C SER A 299 6.92 -23.44 -10.80
N VAL A 300 7.29 -22.94 -9.61
CA VAL A 300 6.62 -23.31 -8.35
C VAL A 300 5.16 -22.81 -8.41
N ASN A 301 4.22 -23.65 -7.97
CA ASN A 301 2.83 -23.23 -7.81
C ASN A 301 2.67 -22.39 -6.53
N LEU A 302 3.05 -21.12 -6.62
CA LEU A 302 2.97 -20.14 -5.54
C LEU A 302 1.50 -19.89 -5.15
N CYS A 303 1.28 -19.49 -3.89
CA CYS A 303 -0.03 -19.07 -3.39
C CYS A 303 -0.24 -17.54 -3.43
N PHE A 304 0.58 -16.81 -4.18
CA PHE A 304 0.49 -15.36 -4.32
C PHE A 304 0.99 -14.91 -5.70
N ASP A 305 0.49 -13.77 -6.17
CA ASP A 305 0.93 -13.15 -7.43
C ASP A 305 1.84 -11.95 -7.21
N VAL A 306 1.89 -11.41 -5.98
CA VAL A 306 2.69 -10.23 -5.63
C VAL A 306 3.29 -10.42 -4.24
N ILE A 307 4.60 -10.12 -4.13
CA ILE A 307 5.35 -10.07 -2.88
C ILE A 307 5.22 -8.67 -2.29
N ASN A 308 5.02 -8.59 -0.98
CA ASN A 308 4.70 -7.33 -0.33
C ASN A 308 5.40 -7.19 1.01
N TYR A 309 5.80 -5.97 1.35
CA TYR A 309 6.38 -5.64 2.64
C TYR A 309 6.08 -4.18 3.04
N HIS A 310 6.28 -3.86 4.31
CA HIS A 310 6.19 -2.51 4.84
C HIS A 310 7.57 -2.02 5.25
N PHE A 311 7.85 -0.73 5.00
CA PHE A 311 9.10 -0.13 5.46
C PHE A 311 8.93 1.36 5.72
N TYR A 312 9.12 1.72 6.99
CA TYR A 312 9.10 3.11 7.47
C TYR A 312 10.52 3.58 7.72
N ALA A 313 11.00 4.49 6.88
CA ALA A 313 12.38 4.97 6.94
C ALA A 313 12.60 5.80 8.21
N SER A 314 13.54 5.37 9.04
CA SER A 314 13.92 5.98 10.31
C SER A 314 15.41 5.81 10.57
N ASP A 315 15.85 6.28 11.73
CA ASP A 315 17.20 6.08 12.24
C ASP A 315 17.43 4.71 12.91
N ALA A 316 16.39 3.87 13.00
CA ALA A 316 16.57 2.51 13.49
C ALA A 316 17.52 1.71 12.59
N THR A 317 18.31 0.87 13.24
CA THR A 317 19.28 -0.01 12.59
C THR A 317 19.01 -1.46 12.99
N PRO A 318 19.53 -2.45 12.26
CA PRO A 318 19.41 -3.85 12.67
C PRO A 318 20.03 -4.14 14.05
N ALA A 319 20.92 -3.28 14.54
CA ALA A 319 21.54 -3.38 15.85
C ALA A 319 20.76 -2.64 16.95
N HIS A 320 19.91 -1.67 16.60
CA HIS A 320 19.16 -0.82 17.51
C HIS A 320 17.80 -0.49 16.89
N ASP A 321 16.75 -1.18 17.32
CA ASP A 321 15.37 -1.02 16.81
C ASP A 321 14.63 0.17 17.45
N GLU A 322 15.32 0.96 18.28
CA GLU A 322 14.78 2.16 18.90
C GLU A 322 14.75 3.29 17.89
N ARG A 323 13.62 3.43 17.19
CA ARG A 323 13.34 4.57 16.33
C ARG A 323 13.25 5.82 17.20
N THR A 324 13.99 6.87 16.83
CA THR A 324 13.91 8.17 17.51
C THR A 324 13.53 9.29 16.56
N VAL A 325 13.75 9.13 15.25
CA VAL A 325 13.37 10.10 14.22
C VAL A 325 13.23 9.46 12.83
N GLY A 326 12.36 10.01 11.98
CA GLY A 326 12.34 9.67 10.57
C GLY A 326 13.64 10.09 9.85
N LYS A 327 13.99 9.37 8.79
CA LYS A 327 15.17 9.67 7.95
C LYS A 327 14.78 9.90 6.51
N ALA A 328 15.48 10.80 5.82
CA ALA A 328 15.41 10.88 4.35
C ALA A 328 15.58 9.47 3.75
N PRO A 329 14.76 9.08 2.75
CA PRO A 329 14.67 7.68 2.34
C PRO A 329 16.00 7.13 1.82
N GLU A 330 16.81 7.96 1.15
CA GLU A 330 18.15 7.60 0.67
C GLU A 330 19.20 7.40 1.78
N LEU A 331 18.94 7.89 3.00
CA LEU A 331 19.82 7.72 4.17
C LEU A 331 19.35 6.58 5.09
N SER A 332 18.30 5.87 4.70
CA SER A 332 17.75 4.72 5.42
C SER A 332 18.07 3.40 4.71
N LEU A 333 17.61 2.28 5.28
CA LEU A 333 17.72 0.97 4.64
C LEU A 333 16.68 0.72 3.52
N ALA A 334 15.80 1.67 3.21
CA ALA A 334 14.70 1.48 2.25
C ALA A 334 15.16 0.93 0.89
N GLY A 335 16.24 1.51 0.33
CA GLY A 335 16.79 1.07 -0.95
C GLY A 335 17.38 -0.34 -0.89
N LYS A 336 18.11 -0.63 0.19
CA LYS A 336 18.70 -1.96 0.41
C LYS A 336 17.61 -3.03 0.55
N VAL A 337 16.58 -2.77 1.36
CA VAL A 337 15.46 -3.71 1.56
C VAL A 337 14.76 -3.97 0.23
N ALA A 338 14.49 -2.92 -0.57
CA ALA A 338 13.91 -3.08 -1.90
C ALA A 338 14.78 -3.99 -2.81
N ASP A 339 16.09 -3.74 -2.85
CA ASP A 339 17.03 -4.57 -3.63
C ASP A 339 17.05 -6.04 -3.17
N ASP A 340 17.03 -6.27 -1.85
CA ASP A 340 17.03 -7.61 -1.27
C ASP A 340 15.78 -8.40 -1.69
N PHE A 341 14.60 -7.80 -1.63
CA PHE A 341 13.35 -8.45 -2.06
C PHE A 341 13.29 -8.65 -3.57
N VAL A 342 13.69 -7.66 -4.37
CA VAL A 342 13.73 -7.78 -5.84
C VAL A 342 14.71 -8.87 -6.27
N THR A 343 15.86 -8.96 -5.61
CA THR A 343 16.85 -10.02 -5.85
C THR A 343 16.31 -11.39 -5.45
N MET A 344 15.68 -11.50 -4.29
CA MET A 344 15.03 -12.72 -3.83
C MET A 344 13.94 -13.16 -4.82
N SER A 345 13.11 -12.24 -5.29
CA SER A 345 12.05 -12.54 -6.26
C SER A 345 12.59 -13.06 -7.59
N LYS A 346 13.62 -12.39 -8.14
CA LYS A 346 14.30 -12.85 -9.37
C LYS A 346 14.83 -14.27 -9.23
N LYS A 347 15.42 -14.59 -8.07
CA LYS A 347 16.07 -15.88 -7.82
C LYS A 347 15.09 -17.02 -7.51
N TYR A 348 14.04 -16.75 -6.73
CA TYR A 348 13.20 -17.80 -6.15
C TYR A 348 11.73 -17.78 -6.60
N ALA A 349 11.27 -16.69 -7.22
CA ALA A 349 9.87 -16.46 -7.53
C ALA A 349 9.65 -16.01 -8.99
N LYS A 350 10.51 -16.40 -9.94
CA LYS A 350 10.33 -16.07 -11.37
C LYS A 350 10.11 -14.56 -11.63
N ASN A 351 10.79 -13.71 -10.86
CA ASN A 351 10.66 -12.26 -10.94
C ASN A 351 9.20 -11.76 -10.70
N THR A 352 8.47 -12.44 -9.81
CA THR A 352 7.20 -11.96 -9.22
C THR A 352 7.33 -10.50 -8.75
N GLU A 353 6.28 -9.70 -8.96
CA GLU A 353 6.33 -8.29 -8.58
C GLU A 353 6.54 -8.11 -7.08
N VAL A 354 7.31 -7.08 -6.72
CA VAL A 354 7.55 -6.67 -5.33
C VAL A 354 6.99 -5.28 -5.12
N TRP A 355 6.13 -5.13 -4.12
CA TRP A 355 5.48 -3.88 -3.75
C TRP A 355 5.85 -3.50 -2.31
N VAL A 356 5.69 -2.21 -2.00
CA VAL A 356 5.70 -1.70 -0.62
C VAL A 356 4.35 -1.04 -0.33
N THR A 357 3.51 -1.69 0.48
CA THR A 357 2.14 -1.19 0.71
C THR A 357 2.00 -0.25 1.89
N GLU A 358 3.05 -0.08 2.68
CA GLU A 358 3.09 0.96 3.71
C GLU A 358 4.49 1.53 3.86
N SER A 359 4.53 2.86 3.86
CA SER A 359 5.66 3.70 4.23
C SER A 359 5.10 5.10 4.55
N GLY A 360 5.77 5.87 5.40
CA GLY A 360 5.17 7.10 5.92
C GLY A 360 6.12 7.90 6.80
N TYR A 361 5.78 9.17 6.99
CA TYR A 361 6.40 10.03 7.99
C TYR A 361 5.33 10.83 8.71
N ASP A 362 5.48 10.93 10.02
CA ASP A 362 4.64 11.79 10.85
C ASP A 362 5.04 13.26 10.75
N ILE A 363 4.16 14.15 11.19
CA ILE A 363 4.47 15.58 11.37
C ILE A 363 4.52 16.01 12.84
N ASN A 364 4.04 15.18 13.77
CA ASN A 364 4.13 15.47 15.19
C ASN A 364 5.60 15.54 15.61
N PRO A 365 6.08 16.65 16.22
CA PRO A 365 7.49 16.85 16.54
C PRO A 365 8.02 15.89 17.61
N LYS A 366 7.15 15.16 18.31
CA LYS A 366 7.52 14.15 19.32
C LYS A 366 7.45 12.72 18.79
N SER A 367 6.90 12.50 17.60
CA SER A 367 6.85 11.16 17.02
C SER A 367 8.25 10.66 16.66
N PRO A 368 8.60 9.39 16.95
CA PRO A 368 9.86 8.80 16.50
C PRO A 368 9.88 8.51 14.99
N GLN A 369 8.75 8.65 14.28
CA GLN A 369 8.65 8.51 12.82
C GLN A 369 8.53 9.88 12.11
N ARG A 370 8.75 10.99 12.83
CA ARG A 370 8.52 12.34 12.29
C ARG A 370 9.46 12.71 11.14
N ALA A 371 8.93 13.45 10.17
CA ALA A 371 9.70 14.32 9.30
C ALA A 371 10.23 15.52 10.10
N ILE A 372 11.49 15.90 9.87
CA ILE A 372 12.14 17.00 10.60
C ILE A 372 12.05 18.34 9.87
N GLN A 373 12.17 19.43 10.61
CA GLN A 373 12.42 20.73 10.00
C GLN A 373 13.84 20.76 9.41
N ILE A 374 14.01 21.22 8.17
CA ILE A 374 15.31 21.33 7.51
C ILE A 374 15.55 22.79 7.11
N LYS A 375 16.39 23.48 7.87
CA LYS A 375 16.63 24.93 7.72
C LYS A 375 15.28 25.69 7.72
N GLY A 376 14.96 26.39 6.63
CA GLY A 376 13.71 27.12 6.46
C GLY A 376 12.51 26.27 6.02
N LYS A 377 12.67 24.98 5.74
CA LYS A 377 11.55 24.08 5.35
C LYS A 377 10.88 23.52 6.60
N SER A 378 9.57 23.71 6.71
CA SER A 378 8.75 23.11 7.78
C SER A 378 8.69 21.58 7.66
N ALA A 379 8.29 20.90 8.73
CA ALA A 379 8.08 19.44 8.73
C ALA A 379 7.08 18.98 7.65
N LEU A 380 6.04 19.78 7.36
CA LEU A 380 5.08 19.50 6.27
C LEU A 380 5.75 19.47 4.89
N ILE A 381 6.68 20.38 4.63
CA ILE A 381 7.43 20.39 3.36
C ILE A 381 8.44 19.26 3.34
N THR A 382 9.12 18.97 4.45
CA THR A 382 10.03 17.82 4.54
C THR A 382 9.28 16.49 4.33
N GLN A 383 8.09 16.33 4.91
CA GLN A 383 7.22 15.17 4.68
C GLN A 383 6.90 15.04 3.18
N ALA A 384 6.54 16.15 2.51
CA ALA A 384 6.26 16.16 1.09
C ALA A 384 7.47 15.77 0.23
N ASP A 385 8.65 16.34 0.51
CA ASP A 385 9.91 15.99 -0.16
C ASP A 385 10.24 14.51 0.03
N TRP A 386 10.22 14.01 1.27
CA TRP A 386 10.64 12.66 1.60
C TRP A 386 9.68 11.60 1.07
N MET A 387 8.36 11.82 1.15
CA MET A 387 7.37 10.90 0.57
C MET A 387 7.51 10.82 -0.96
N LEU A 388 7.70 11.96 -1.64
CA LEU A 388 7.92 11.96 -3.09
C LEU A 388 9.27 11.29 -3.47
N ARG A 389 10.33 11.55 -2.69
CA ARG A 389 11.63 10.91 -2.88
C ARG A 389 11.60 9.41 -2.62
N SER A 390 10.78 8.94 -1.69
CA SER A 390 10.53 7.50 -1.49
C SER A 390 9.95 6.86 -2.75
N SER A 391 8.99 7.50 -3.42
CA SER A 391 8.47 7.01 -4.71
C SER A 391 9.56 6.89 -5.79
N PHE A 392 10.45 7.88 -5.90
CA PHE A 392 11.58 7.82 -6.84
C PHE A 392 12.58 6.72 -6.48
N LEU A 393 12.92 6.59 -5.19
CA LEU A 393 13.78 5.53 -4.69
C LEU A 393 13.20 4.16 -5.03
N TYR A 394 11.95 3.89 -4.70
CA TYR A 394 11.34 2.58 -4.97
C TYR A 394 11.24 2.25 -6.46
N ALA A 395 10.98 3.26 -7.30
CA ALA A 395 11.02 3.08 -8.76
C ALA A 395 12.43 2.70 -9.23
N ARG A 396 13.48 3.37 -8.71
CA ARG A 396 14.89 3.10 -9.02
C ARG A 396 15.33 1.70 -8.60
N HIS A 397 14.85 1.23 -7.45
CA HIS A 397 15.15 -0.08 -6.89
C HIS A 397 14.25 -1.21 -7.44
N GLY A 398 13.41 -0.91 -8.44
CA GLY A 398 12.71 -1.93 -9.22
C GLY A 398 11.42 -2.48 -8.60
N LEU A 399 10.91 -1.88 -7.52
CA LEU A 399 9.55 -2.17 -7.04
C LEU A 399 8.53 -1.82 -8.12
N LYS A 400 7.32 -2.39 -8.06
CA LYS A 400 6.29 -2.17 -9.08
C LYS A 400 5.16 -1.25 -8.65
N LYS A 401 4.95 -1.11 -7.35
CA LYS A 401 3.93 -0.26 -6.75
C LYS A 401 4.37 0.18 -5.34
N SER A 402 3.94 1.37 -4.92
CA SER A 402 4.08 1.82 -3.53
C SER A 402 2.81 2.52 -3.03
N PHE A 403 2.46 2.27 -1.77
CA PHE A 403 1.37 2.94 -1.08
C PHE A 403 1.88 3.56 0.23
N PHE A 404 1.39 4.76 0.53
CA PHE A 404 1.82 5.52 1.69
C PHE A 404 0.77 5.52 2.80
N TYR A 405 1.20 5.45 4.04
CA TYR A 405 0.35 5.57 5.22
C TYR A 405 0.29 7.04 5.64
N MET A 406 -0.86 7.71 5.66
CA MET A 406 -2.16 7.33 5.08
C MET A 406 -2.92 8.61 4.66
N LEU A 407 -4.19 8.53 4.23
CA LEU A 407 -4.90 9.71 3.73
C LEU A 407 -5.11 10.79 4.80
N ASP A 408 -5.80 10.46 5.90
CA ASP A 408 -6.03 11.36 7.03
C ASP A 408 -5.15 10.98 8.23
N ASP A 409 -4.95 11.91 9.16
CA ASP A 409 -4.33 11.58 10.44
C ASP A 409 -5.25 10.71 11.30
N VAL A 410 -4.66 9.89 12.18
CA VAL A 410 -5.41 9.31 13.32
C VAL A 410 -5.62 10.40 14.37
N ASN A 411 -4.52 11.04 14.79
CA ASN A 411 -4.52 12.16 15.71
C ASN A 411 -3.20 12.93 15.56
N VAL A 412 -3.26 14.14 14.99
CA VAL A 412 -2.09 14.98 14.76
C VAL A 412 -1.30 15.32 16.04
N ASN A 413 -1.98 15.35 17.19
CA ASN A 413 -1.40 15.74 18.48
C ASN A 413 -0.79 14.56 19.24
N ASP A 414 -1.02 13.33 18.78
CA ASP A 414 -0.46 12.12 19.38
C ASP A 414 0.98 11.90 18.89
N ALA A 415 1.87 11.61 19.84
CA ALA A 415 3.28 11.31 19.56
C ALA A 415 3.49 9.84 19.17
N THR A 416 2.46 9.00 19.27
CA THR A 416 2.51 7.61 18.83
C THR A 416 2.88 7.55 17.34
N PRO A 417 3.79 6.65 16.94
CA PRO A 417 4.16 6.50 15.54
C PRO A 417 2.93 6.33 14.63
N TYR A 418 2.99 6.99 13.49
CA TYR A 418 2.00 6.99 12.41
C TYR A 418 0.71 7.75 12.68
N ALA A 419 0.52 8.32 13.88
CA ALA A 419 -0.71 9.02 14.24
C ALA A 419 -0.92 10.32 13.44
N SER A 420 0.15 10.89 12.87
CA SER A 420 0.16 12.17 12.17
C SER A 420 0.76 12.08 10.76
N SER A 421 0.59 10.93 10.10
CA SER A 421 1.17 10.65 8.77
C SER A 421 0.26 11.03 7.58
N GLY A 422 -0.85 11.71 7.84
CA GLY A 422 -1.88 12.07 6.87
C GLY A 422 -1.36 12.90 5.69
N PHE A 423 -1.93 12.67 4.52
CA PHE A 423 -1.75 13.44 3.28
C PHE A 423 -2.79 14.56 3.11
N ALA A 424 -3.84 14.54 3.92
CA ALA A 424 -4.92 15.51 3.97
C ALA A 424 -5.20 15.96 5.41
N ASP A 425 -5.92 17.07 5.51
CA ASP A 425 -6.56 17.55 6.72
C ASP A 425 -8.06 17.68 6.40
N GLY A 426 -8.77 16.56 6.57
CA GLY A 426 -10.17 16.41 6.22
C GLY A 426 -10.41 16.64 4.72
N LYS A 427 -10.89 17.84 4.36
CA LYS A 427 -11.25 18.19 2.96
C LYS A 427 -10.18 19.01 2.25
N LYS A 428 -9.00 19.19 2.87
CA LYS A 428 -7.90 19.98 2.32
C LYS A 428 -6.66 19.13 2.15
N LYS A 429 -5.99 19.28 0.99
CA LYS A 429 -4.68 18.65 0.74
C LYS A 429 -3.59 19.26 1.62
N ARG A 430 -2.68 18.43 2.11
CA ARG A 430 -1.37 18.87 2.60
C ARG A 430 -0.39 19.02 1.42
N PRO A 431 0.75 19.69 1.62
CA PRO A 431 1.77 19.83 0.57
C PRO A 431 2.18 18.51 -0.10
N VAL A 432 2.20 17.40 0.65
CA VAL A 432 2.51 16.08 0.10
C VAL A 432 1.51 15.62 -0.97
N ALA A 433 0.20 15.81 -0.75
CA ALA A 433 -0.83 15.49 -1.74
C ALA A 433 -0.79 16.45 -2.94
N ASP A 434 -0.41 17.71 -2.74
CA ASP A 434 -0.15 18.65 -3.84
C ASP A 434 1.02 18.19 -4.71
N TYR A 435 2.11 17.73 -4.10
CA TYR A 435 3.26 17.20 -4.82
C TYR A 435 2.88 15.95 -5.61
N PHE A 436 2.13 15.03 -5.02
CA PHE A 436 1.65 13.84 -5.72
C PHE A 436 0.73 14.19 -6.89
N THR A 437 -0.19 15.14 -6.70
CA THR A 437 -1.05 15.66 -7.78
C THR A 437 -0.21 16.17 -8.95
N GLN A 438 0.74 17.06 -8.66
CA GLN A 438 1.57 17.73 -9.65
C GLN A 438 2.45 16.74 -10.42
N VAL A 439 3.12 15.82 -9.70
CA VAL A 439 4.03 14.85 -10.32
C VAL A 439 3.24 13.79 -11.10
N LYS A 440 2.07 13.37 -10.61
CA LYS A 440 1.20 12.45 -11.36
C LYS A 440 0.76 13.08 -12.69
N GLN A 441 0.42 14.37 -12.70
CA GLN A 441 0.05 15.07 -13.93
C GLN A 441 1.24 15.21 -14.91
N LEU A 442 2.44 15.50 -14.39
CA LEU A 442 3.62 15.72 -15.23
C LEU A 442 4.21 14.42 -15.79
N ILE A 443 4.49 13.44 -14.92
CA ILE A 443 5.22 12.22 -15.27
C ILE A 443 4.47 10.92 -14.93
N GLY A 444 3.19 10.96 -14.58
CA GLY A 444 2.45 9.77 -14.14
C GLY A 444 2.46 8.61 -15.16
N SER A 445 2.56 8.90 -16.45
CA SER A 445 2.68 7.91 -17.54
C SER A 445 4.12 7.51 -17.91
N TYR A 446 5.13 8.14 -17.30
CA TYR A 446 6.54 7.85 -17.55
C TYR A 446 6.98 6.68 -16.68
N SER A 447 8.06 6.02 -17.07
CA SER A 447 8.66 4.91 -16.35
C SER A 447 10.14 5.19 -16.10
N TYR A 448 10.69 4.69 -14.99
CA TYR A 448 12.10 4.92 -14.65
C TYR A 448 13.01 4.19 -15.67
N GLU A 449 13.93 4.94 -16.28
CA GLU A 449 14.88 4.42 -17.26
C GLU A 449 16.25 4.16 -16.63
N GLN A 450 16.85 5.17 -16.01
CA GLN A 450 18.19 5.08 -15.42
C GLN A 450 18.52 6.27 -14.51
N THR A 451 19.56 6.11 -13.69
CA THR A 451 20.18 7.17 -12.89
C THR A 451 21.54 7.49 -13.49
N ILE A 452 21.75 8.73 -13.95
CA ILE A 452 23.01 9.15 -14.56
C ILE A 452 23.97 9.82 -13.57
N LYS A 453 23.48 10.21 -12.39
CA LYS A 453 24.29 10.73 -11.28
C LYS A 453 23.61 10.42 -9.94
N LYS A 454 24.42 10.12 -8.92
CA LYS A 454 23.94 9.74 -7.58
C LYS A 454 23.98 10.88 -6.55
N ASP A 455 24.81 11.91 -6.74
CA ASP A 455 24.82 13.11 -5.91
C ASP A 455 25.24 14.37 -6.72
N PRO A 456 24.32 15.31 -7.00
CA PRO A 456 22.87 15.17 -6.82
C PRO A 456 22.34 13.97 -7.62
N ILE A 457 21.20 13.43 -7.20
CA ILE A 457 20.48 12.42 -7.98
C ILE A 457 19.98 13.06 -9.26
N ILE A 458 20.20 12.35 -10.37
CA ILE A 458 19.65 12.69 -11.68
C ILE A 458 19.11 11.41 -12.30
N ASP A 459 17.80 11.25 -12.20
CA ASP A 459 17.08 10.15 -12.80
C ASP A 459 16.49 10.58 -14.15
N ILE A 460 16.41 9.64 -15.07
CA ILE A 460 15.72 9.79 -16.35
C ILE A 460 14.48 8.92 -16.32
N TYR A 461 13.35 9.56 -16.59
CA TYR A 461 12.06 8.93 -16.80
C TYR A 461 11.67 9.04 -18.27
N LYS A 462 11.07 7.99 -18.84
CA LYS A 462 10.73 7.93 -20.27
C LYS A 462 9.28 7.52 -20.52
N THR A 463 8.66 8.13 -21.53
CA THR A 463 7.38 7.69 -22.13
C THR A 463 7.42 7.92 -23.64
N GLY A 464 7.25 6.87 -24.45
CA GLY A 464 7.59 6.94 -25.87
C GLY A 464 9.03 7.43 -26.04
N ASP A 465 9.27 8.44 -26.86
CA ASP A 465 10.60 9.07 -27.02
C ASP A 465 10.86 10.25 -26.06
N LYS A 466 9.85 10.67 -25.29
CA LYS A 466 9.97 11.79 -24.36
C LYS A 466 10.76 11.38 -23.12
N LYS A 467 11.65 12.28 -22.68
CA LYS A 467 12.45 12.13 -21.47
C LYS A 467 12.14 13.24 -20.49
N MET A 468 11.99 12.89 -19.21
CA MET A 468 11.98 13.82 -18.10
C MET A 468 13.17 13.53 -17.21
N TYR A 469 13.94 14.56 -16.88
CA TYR A 469 15.02 14.46 -15.91
C TYR A 469 14.49 14.90 -14.53
N VAL A 470 14.67 14.06 -13.52
CA VAL A 470 14.30 14.37 -12.13
C VAL A 470 15.59 14.60 -11.34
N LEU A 471 15.75 15.81 -10.80
CA LEU A 471 16.98 16.23 -10.12
C LEU A 471 16.70 16.63 -8.68
N TYR A 472 17.45 16.07 -7.74
CA TYR A 472 17.39 16.46 -6.33
C TYR A 472 18.63 16.02 -5.55
N ILE A 473 18.82 16.59 -4.37
CA ILE A 473 19.88 16.21 -3.44
C ILE A 473 19.35 15.12 -2.47
N PRO A 474 20.00 13.95 -2.38
CA PRO A 474 19.55 12.84 -1.55
C PRO A 474 20.01 12.96 -0.09
N ASP A 475 19.79 14.10 0.55
CA ASP A 475 20.12 14.30 1.97
C ASP A 475 18.98 14.95 2.77
N GLU A 476 19.30 15.30 4.02
CA GLU A 476 18.42 15.94 5.00
C GLU A 476 19.10 17.15 5.69
N LYS A 477 20.05 17.79 5.00
CA LYS A 477 20.90 18.86 5.53
C LYS A 477 20.57 20.25 4.96
N GLY A 478 19.59 20.34 4.07
CA GLY A 478 19.23 21.54 3.32
C GLY A 478 20.36 21.99 2.40
N ARG A 479 21.12 21.05 1.83
CA ARG A 479 22.23 21.36 0.93
C ARG A 479 21.71 21.96 -0.38
N LYS A 480 22.58 22.75 -1.02
CA LYS A 480 22.34 23.33 -2.35
C LYS A 480 23.57 23.03 -3.20
N ALA A 481 23.35 22.65 -4.45
CA ALA A 481 24.42 22.38 -5.41
C ALA A 481 24.12 23.08 -6.73
N ILE A 482 25.16 23.38 -7.51
CA ILE A 482 25.03 23.78 -8.89
C ILE A 482 25.37 22.58 -9.76
N TYR A 483 24.48 22.23 -10.69
CA TYR A 483 24.70 21.19 -11.67
C TYR A 483 24.72 21.79 -13.08
N GLU A 484 25.77 21.53 -13.85
CA GLU A 484 25.80 21.88 -15.27
C GLU A 484 25.00 20.83 -16.06
N PHE A 485 23.77 21.17 -16.40
CA PHE A 485 22.89 20.33 -17.21
C PHE A 485 23.22 20.52 -18.69
N ASN A 486 23.29 19.40 -19.41
CA ASN A 486 23.54 19.37 -20.85
C ASN A 486 22.23 19.02 -21.57
N SER A 487 21.69 19.97 -22.34
CA SER A 487 20.49 19.79 -23.17
C SER A 487 20.79 19.16 -24.55
N GLY A 488 22.05 18.83 -24.81
CA GLY A 488 22.51 18.37 -26.12
C GLY A 488 22.34 19.48 -27.16
N ASP A 489 21.77 19.13 -28.31
CA ASP A 489 21.54 20.07 -29.40
C ASP A 489 20.32 20.98 -29.17
N SER A 490 19.46 20.65 -28.20
CA SER A 490 18.28 21.45 -27.91
C SER A 490 18.67 22.82 -27.34
N LYS A 491 18.06 23.85 -27.91
CA LYS A 491 18.27 25.26 -27.57
C LYS A 491 17.29 25.76 -26.52
N THR A 492 16.35 24.93 -26.07
CA THR A 492 15.37 25.30 -25.06
C THR A 492 15.09 24.13 -24.12
N ILE A 493 14.90 24.45 -22.85
CA ILE A 493 14.43 23.49 -21.85
C ILE A 493 13.22 24.06 -21.12
N LYS A 494 12.42 23.18 -20.53
CA LYS A 494 11.44 23.56 -19.51
C LYS A 494 11.89 23.03 -18.16
N ILE A 495 11.77 23.88 -17.14
CA ILE A 495 11.97 23.50 -15.74
C ILE A 495 10.61 23.57 -15.04
N HIS A 496 10.19 22.46 -14.45
CA HIS A 496 9.00 22.39 -13.63
C HIS A 496 9.38 22.33 -12.15
N LEU A 497 8.76 23.22 -11.37
CA LEU A 497 9.01 23.42 -9.95
C LEU A 497 7.74 23.13 -9.16
N LEU A 498 7.88 22.35 -8.09
CA LEU A 498 6.79 22.01 -7.18
C LEU A 498 6.28 23.24 -6.42
N VAL A 499 4.96 23.37 -6.29
CA VAL A 499 4.32 24.52 -5.61
C VAL A 499 3.31 24.01 -4.57
N PRO A 500 3.63 24.04 -3.26
CA PRO A 500 2.66 23.71 -2.21
C PRO A 500 1.39 24.58 -2.31
N GLY A 501 0.21 24.00 -2.07
CA GLY A 501 -1.07 24.69 -2.17
C GLY A 501 -1.62 24.86 -3.58
N SER A 502 -1.01 24.21 -4.58
CA SER A 502 -1.40 24.29 -5.99
C SER A 502 -1.62 22.90 -6.59
N ASP A 503 -2.59 22.79 -7.51
CA ASP A 503 -2.76 21.60 -8.36
C ASP A 503 -1.72 21.57 -9.52
N ARG A 504 -1.01 22.68 -9.77
CA ARG A 504 -0.10 22.86 -10.91
C ARG A 504 1.31 23.26 -10.47
N MET A 505 2.31 22.68 -11.14
CA MET A 505 3.71 23.13 -11.03
C MET A 505 3.90 24.50 -11.67
N LYS A 506 4.88 25.26 -11.18
CA LYS A 506 5.41 26.42 -11.92
C LYS A 506 6.32 25.91 -13.03
N THR A 507 6.10 26.32 -14.27
CA THR A 507 6.93 25.94 -15.42
C THR A 507 7.64 27.16 -15.99
N GLU A 508 8.95 27.06 -16.17
CA GLU A 508 9.79 28.10 -16.76
C GLU A 508 10.44 27.54 -18.04
N THR A 509 10.31 28.26 -19.15
CA THR A 509 11.02 27.92 -20.40
C THR A 509 12.28 28.75 -20.49
N ILE A 510 13.43 28.10 -20.67
CA ILE A 510 14.74 28.76 -20.65
C ILE A 510 15.49 28.46 -21.93
N ALA A 511 16.08 29.50 -22.53
CA ALA A 511 16.97 29.37 -23.68
C ALA A 511 18.35 28.84 -23.23
N VAL A 512 18.87 27.88 -23.98
CA VAL A 512 20.15 27.21 -23.74
C VAL A 512 20.99 27.20 -25.03
N PRO A 513 21.42 28.36 -25.54
CA PRO A 513 22.07 28.47 -26.86
C PRO A 513 23.34 27.63 -26.98
N SER A 514 24.08 27.48 -25.87
CA SER A 514 25.31 26.69 -25.77
C SER A 514 25.09 25.18 -25.51
N GLY A 515 23.83 24.72 -25.40
CA GLY A 515 23.51 23.35 -25.00
C GLY A 515 23.80 23.04 -23.53
N LYS A 516 24.25 24.03 -22.73
CA LYS A 516 24.58 23.87 -21.30
C LYS A 516 23.97 24.96 -20.44
N ILE A 517 23.46 24.59 -19.27
CA ILE A 517 22.91 25.52 -18.28
C ILE A 517 23.25 25.09 -16.85
N LYS A 518 23.52 26.06 -15.98
CA LYS A 518 23.73 25.83 -14.54
C LYS A 518 22.39 25.82 -13.82
N LEU A 519 22.03 24.67 -13.26
CA LEU A 519 20.82 24.49 -12.46
C LEU A 519 21.15 24.46 -10.98
N ARG A 520 20.34 25.15 -10.17
CA ARG A 520 20.43 25.09 -8.71
C ARG A 520 19.60 23.91 -8.22
N ILE A 521 20.26 22.90 -7.66
CA ILE A 521 19.63 21.70 -7.13
C ILE A 521 19.54 21.80 -5.60
N THR A 522 18.41 21.36 -5.06
CA THR A 522 18.13 21.26 -3.62
C THR A 522 17.57 19.88 -3.31
N GLU A 523 17.19 19.62 -2.06
CA GLU A 523 16.49 18.39 -1.67
C GLU A 523 15.07 18.28 -2.24
N THR A 524 14.43 19.40 -2.59
CA THR A 524 13.12 19.40 -3.25
C THR A 524 13.31 19.08 -4.74
N PRO A 525 12.64 18.04 -5.27
CA PRO A 525 12.78 17.65 -6.66
C PRO A 525 12.39 18.75 -7.66
N ILE A 526 13.20 18.89 -8.70
CA ILE A 526 12.86 19.65 -9.91
C ILE A 526 12.82 18.70 -11.11
N PHE A 527 12.07 19.10 -12.14
CA PHE A 527 11.87 18.32 -13.34
C PHE A 527 12.32 19.13 -14.55
N VAL A 528 13.14 18.54 -15.41
CA VAL A 528 13.65 19.20 -16.61
C VAL A 528 13.24 18.40 -17.84
N GLU A 529 12.53 19.07 -18.75
CA GLU A 529 12.15 18.56 -20.07
C GLU A 529 13.01 19.24 -21.13
N ILE A 530 13.62 18.44 -22.01
CA ILE A 530 14.30 18.95 -23.21
C ILE A 530 13.23 19.15 -24.29
N CYS A 531 13.16 20.35 -24.87
CA CYS A 531 12.16 20.73 -25.87
C CYS A 531 12.64 20.52 -27.30
#